data_AF-A0A9X0PXX1-F1
#
_entry.id   AF-A0A9X0PXX1-F1
#
_cell.length_a   1.000
_cell.length_b   1.000
_cell.length_c   1.000
_cell.angle_alpha   90.00
_cell.angle_beta   90.00
_cell.angle_gamma   90.00
#
_symmetry.space_group_name_H-M   'P 1'
#
loop_
_entity.id
_entity.type
_entity.pdbx_description
1 polymer ?
#
loop_
_entity_poly.entity_id
_entity_poly.type
_entity_poly.pdbx_seq_one_letter_code
_entity_poly.pdbx_strand_id
1 'polypeptide(L)'
;MKPTTLLLIFAVFAMPGIVYAESPFSSLQSAKEKNTVLQDLRKICTPQASLSDEAWEKLMLSDESNKQHIREAIVAMERNNQSNYWEALGRVECPDM
;
A
#
# COMPACT_ATOMS: atom_id res chain seq x y z
N MET A 1 29.92 47.07 -37.47
CA MET A 1 28.72 46.52 -36.79
C MET A 1 28.57 45.07 -37.25
N LYS A 2 28.73 44.10 -36.35
CA LYS A 2 28.59 42.66 -36.64
C LYS A 2 27.43 42.13 -35.81
N PRO A 3 26.42 41.46 -36.40
CA PRO A 3 25.38 40.83 -35.61
C PRO A 3 25.90 39.46 -35.14
N THR A 4 26.09 39.31 -33.83
CA THR A 4 26.38 38.01 -33.21
C THR A 4 25.07 37.28 -33.04
N THR A 5 24.82 36.27 -33.89
CA THR A 5 23.65 35.41 -33.82
C THR A 5 23.70 34.56 -32.54
N LEU A 6 22.78 34.82 -31.62
CA LEU A 6 22.62 34.08 -30.37
C LEU A 6 21.91 32.75 -30.65
N LEU A 7 22.65 31.63 -30.57
CA LEU A 7 22.09 30.28 -30.65
C LEU A 7 21.42 29.91 -29.32
N LEU A 8 20.09 29.77 -29.31
CA LEU A 8 19.32 29.25 -28.18
C LEU A 8 19.27 27.71 -28.26
N ILE A 9 19.96 27.03 -27.34
CA ILE A 9 19.88 25.58 -27.17
C ILE A 9 18.76 25.29 -26.16
N PHE A 10 17.62 24.79 -26.64
CA PHE A 10 16.57 24.23 -25.79
C PHE A 10 17.00 22.84 -25.32
N ALA A 11 17.49 22.73 -24.09
CA ALA A 11 17.70 21.45 -23.44
C ALA A 11 16.36 20.91 -22.94
N VAL A 12 15.79 19.95 -23.68
CA VAL A 12 14.59 19.21 -23.27
C VAL A 12 14.97 18.29 -22.11
N PHE A 13 14.48 18.62 -20.91
CA PHE A 13 14.63 17.80 -19.72
C PHE A 13 13.64 16.63 -19.81
N ALA A 14 14.08 15.51 -20.38
CA ALA A 14 13.33 14.26 -20.33
C ALA A 14 13.41 13.72 -18.90
N MET A 15 12.36 13.94 -18.12
CA MET A 15 12.20 13.22 -16.85
C MET A 15 11.97 11.74 -17.17
N PRO A 16 12.73 10.80 -16.58
CA PRO A 16 12.40 9.40 -16.68
C PRO A 16 11.05 9.17 -16.00
N GLY A 17 10.08 8.68 -16.77
CA GLY A 17 8.80 8.22 -16.24
C GLY A 17 9.08 7.14 -15.21
N ILE A 18 8.94 7.50 -13.93
CA ILE A 18 9.04 6.55 -12.84
C ILE A 18 7.81 5.66 -12.97
N VAL A 19 8.00 4.45 -13.49
CA VAL A 19 6.95 3.42 -13.51
C VAL A 19 6.77 2.99 -12.06
N TYR A 20 5.85 3.63 -11.36
CA TYR A 20 5.37 3.12 -10.09
C TYR A 20 4.61 1.83 -10.37
N ALA A 21 5.06 0.72 -9.80
CA ALA A 21 4.23 -0.46 -9.71
C ALA A 21 2.93 -0.05 -8.99
N GLU A 22 1.80 -0.11 -9.70
CA GLU A 22 0.48 0.16 -9.14
C GLU A 22 0.16 -0.92 -8.10
N SER A 23 0.65 -0.73 -6.88
CA SER A 23 0.11 -1.42 -5.73
C SER A 23 -1.26 -0.82 -5.42
N PRO A 24 -2.23 -1.61 -4.91
CA PRO A 24 -3.54 -1.12 -4.54
C PRO A 24 -3.54 -0.06 -3.41
N PHE A 25 -2.36 0.29 -2.87
CA PHE A 25 -2.09 1.17 -1.73
C PHE A 25 -1.00 2.21 -2.06
N SER A 26 -1.06 2.81 -3.25
CA SER A 26 0.05 3.57 -3.86
C SER A 26 0.50 4.86 -3.15
N SER A 27 -0.19 5.29 -2.08
CA SER A 27 0.26 6.42 -1.27
C SER A 27 1.17 5.95 -0.12
N LEU A 28 2.18 6.76 0.24
CA LEU A 28 3.06 6.45 1.39
C LEU A 28 2.27 6.31 2.69
N GLN A 29 1.20 7.10 2.83
CA GLN A 29 0.26 6.99 3.94
C GLN A 29 -0.35 5.59 3.92
N SER A 30 -1.03 5.21 2.83
CA SER A 30 -1.70 3.92 2.69
C SER A 30 -0.76 2.71 2.89
N ALA A 31 0.53 2.84 2.55
CA ALA A 31 1.52 1.81 2.86
C ALA A 31 1.76 1.62 4.38
N LYS A 32 1.79 2.72 5.16
CA LYS A 32 1.89 2.70 6.62
C LYS A 32 0.62 2.12 7.26
N GLU A 33 -0.57 2.53 6.80
CA GLU A 33 -1.81 1.96 7.33
C GLU A 33 -1.92 0.47 7.00
N LYS A 34 -1.57 0.06 5.78
CA LYS A 34 -1.53 -1.36 5.41
C LYS A 34 -0.65 -2.18 6.35
N ASN A 35 0.56 -1.70 6.64
CA ASN A 35 1.45 -2.38 7.58
C ASN A 35 0.84 -2.49 8.98
N THR A 36 0.16 -1.45 9.45
CA THR A 36 -0.55 -1.46 10.74
C THR A 36 -1.66 -2.50 10.75
N VAL A 37 -2.51 -2.51 9.71
CA VAL A 37 -3.61 -3.47 9.54
C VAL A 37 -3.09 -4.90 9.53
N LEU A 38 -2.03 -5.18 8.75
CA LEU A 38 -1.44 -6.51 8.69
C LEU A 38 -0.82 -6.93 10.02
N GLN A 39 -0.25 -6.00 10.79
CA GLN A 39 0.30 -6.27 12.12
C GLN A 39 -0.79 -6.61 13.14
N ASP A 40 -1.94 -5.94 13.07
CA ASP A 40 -3.08 -6.24 13.94
C ASP A 40 -3.74 -7.56 13.55
N LEU A 41 -3.92 -7.82 12.26
CA LEU A 41 -4.37 -9.12 11.77
C LEU A 41 -3.43 -10.24 12.22
N ARG A 42 -2.12 -9.99 12.27
CA ARG A 42 -1.15 -10.95 12.79
C ARG A 42 -1.40 -11.31 14.26
N LYS A 43 -1.81 -10.34 15.08
CA LYS A 43 -2.19 -10.58 16.48
C LYS A 43 -3.52 -11.30 16.61
N ILE A 44 -4.46 -11.03 15.70
CA ILE A 44 -5.81 -11.63 15.70
C ILE A 44 -5.75 -13.09 15.23
N CYS A 45 -5.07 -13.34 14.12
CA CYS A 45 -4.97 -14.66 13.50
C CYS A 45 -3.86 -15.54 14.09
N THR A 46 -2.91 -14.95 14.82
CA THR A 46 -1.80 -15.67 15.49
C THR A 46 -1.10 -16.70 14.59
N PRO A 47 -0.46 -16.26 13.48
CA PRO A 47 0.19 -17.19 12.58
C PRO A 47 1.44 -17.85 13.14
N GLN A 48 1.90 -18.92 12.48
CA GLN A 48 3.14 -19.60 12.84
C GLN A 48 4.27 -18.57 12.99
N ALA A 49 5.00 -18.64 14.12
CA ALA A 49 5.97 -17.62 14.52
C ALA A 49 7.14 -17.45 13.53
N SER A 50 7.41 -18.45 12.69
CA SER A 50 8.45 -18.44 11.67
C SER A 50 8.06 -17.71 10.38
N LEU A 51 6.80 -17.31 10.20
CA LEU A 51 6.34 -16.66 8.97
C LEU A 51 6.93 -15.24 8.86
N SER A 52 7.57 -14.88 7.75
CA SER A 52 8.06 -13.50 7.58
C SER A 52 6.90 -12.52 7.39
N ASP A 53 7.15 -11.21 7.53
CA ASP A 53 6.12 -10.19 7.29
C ASP A 53 5.70 -10.14 5.81
N GLU A 54 6.63 -10.37 4.88
CA GLU A 54 6.34 -10.44 3.44
C GLU A 54 5.51 -11.67 3.09
N ALA A 55 5.83 -12.82 3.71
CA ALA A 55 5.06 -14.05 3.52
C ALA A 55 3.65 -13.92 4.10
N TRP A 56 3.53 -13.28 5.28
CA TRP A 56 2.25 -12.96 5.90
C TRP A 56 1.42 -12.01 5.03
N GLU A 57 2.01 -10.92 4.55
CA GLU A 57 1.34 -10.00 3.63
C GLU A 57 0.82 -10.72 2.39
N LYS A 58 1.69 -11.49 1.72
CA LYS A 58 1.32 -12.23 0.51
C LYS A 58 0.17 -13.21 0.78
N LEU A 59 0.20 -13.89 1.92
CA LEU A 59 -0.84 -14.81 2.34
C LEU A 59 -2.18 -14.08 2.54
N MET A 60 -2.18 -12.99 3.32
CA MET A 60 -3.38 -12.19 3.56
C MET A 60 -3.96 -11.56 2.29
N LEU A 61 -3.11 -11.14 1.36
CA LEU A 61 -3.52 -10.53 0.10
C LEU A 61 -3.76 -11.53 -1.03
N SER A 62 -3.58 -12.84 -0.78
CA SER A 62 -3.84 -13.88 -1.78
C SER A 62 -5.33 -14.17 -1.94
N ASP A 63 -6.13 -13.87 -0.92
CA ASP A 63 -7.58 -13.93 -0.97
C ASP A 63 -8.17 -12.53 -1.29
N GLU A 64 -9.02 -12.45 -2.32
CA GLU A 64 -9.59 -11.18 -2.77
C GLU A 64 -10.62 -10.60 -1.79
N SER A 65 -11.30 -11.45 -0.99
CA SER A 65 -12.21 -10.99 0.07
C SER A 65 -11.44 -10.31 1.20
N ASN A 66 -10.37 -10.96 1.67
CA ASN A 66 -9.45 -10.42 2.67
C ASN A 66 -8.82 -9.11 2.20
N LYS A 67 -8.34 -9.07 0.95
CA LYS A 67 -7.80 -7.85 0.34
C LYS A 67 -8.80 -6.70 0.33
N GLN A 68 -10.07 -6.99 0.06
CA GLN A 68 -11.14 -5.99 0.12
C GLN A 68 -11.39 -5.50 1.55
N HIS A 69 -11.48 -6.40 2.55
CA HIS A 69 -11.66 -6.00 3.95
C HIS A 69 -10.45 -5.25 4.52
N ILE A 70 -9.22 -5.61 4.11
CA ILE A 70 -8.00 -4.87 4.43
C ILE A 70 -8.06 -3.45 3.85
N ARG A 71 -8.54 -3.29 2.60
CA ARG A 71 -8.76 -1.95 2.01
C ARG A 71 -9.79 -1.15 2.80
N GLU A 72 -10.89 -1.78 3.20
CA GLU A 72 -11.93 -1.14 4.04
C GLU A 72 -11.36 -0.68 5.39
N ALA A 73 -10.52 -1.50 6.03
CA ALA A 73 -9.85 -1.15 7.26
C ALA A 73 -8.91 0.05 7.09
N ILE A 74 -8.13 0.10 6.00
CA ILE A 74 -7.25 1.24 5.68
C ILE A 74 -8.07 2.52 5.48
N VAL A 75 -9.14 2.47 4.69
CA VAL A 75 -10.03 3.64 4.50
C VAL A 75 -10.67 4.08 5.83
N ALA A 76 -11.01 3.14 6.72
CA ALA A 76 -11.52 3.46 8.04
C ALA A 76 -10.46 4.15 8.92
N MET A 77 -9.20 3.70 8.87
CA MET A 77 -8.08 4.39 9.55
C MET A 77 -7.87 5.81 9.01
N GLU A 78 -7.84 5.98 7.69
CA GLU A 78 -7.69 7.29 7.03
C GLU A 78 -8.80 8.28 7.45
N ARG A 79 -10.00 7.76 7.71
CA ARG A 79 -11.17 8.54 8.18
C ARG A 79 -11.27 8.66 9.71
N ASN A 80 -10.28 8.16 10.45
CA ASN A 80 -10.30 8.08 11.91
C ASN A 80 -11.58 7.42 12.48
N ASN A 81 -12.10 6.40 11.77
CA ASN A 81 -13.29 5.66 12.17
C ASN A 81 -12.88 4.29 12.73
N GLN A 82 -12.62 4.23 14.04
CA GLN A 82 -12.23 2.98 14.70
C GLN A 82 -13.30 1.90 14.69
N SER A 83 -14.59 2.27 14.73
CA SER A 83 -15.67 1.28 14.71
C SER A 83 -15.62 0.47 13.41
N ASN A 84 -15.56 1.16 12.27
CA ASN A 84 -15.50 0.51 10.96
C ASN A 84 -14.16 -0.23 10.76
N TYR A 85 -13.07 0.25 11.37
CA TYR A 85 -11.78 -0.43 11.33
C TYR A 85 -11.88 -1.83 11.95
N TRP A 86 -12.39 -1.92 13.18
CA TRP A 86 -12.53 -3.21 13.87
C TRP A 86 -13.59 -4.11 13.22
N GLU A 87 -14.65 -3.53 12.66
CA GLU A 87 -15.65 -4.27 11.90
C GLU A 87 -15.06 -4.89 10.64
N ALA A 88 -14.24 -4.14 9.89
CA ALA A 88 -13.56 -4.65 8.69
C ALA A 88 -12.54 -5.73 9.03
N LEU A 89 -11.73 -5.54 10.08
CA LEU A 89 -10.81 -6.56 10.59
C LEU A 89 -11.53 -7.85 10.99
N GLY A 90 -12.70 -7.75 11.63
CA GLY A 90 -13.49 -8.91 12.06
C GLY A 90 -14.10 -9.72 10.90
N ARG A 91 -14.12 -9.17 9.68
CA ARG A 91 -14.54 -9.90 8.47
C ARG A 91 -13.39 -10.59 7.73
N VAL A 92 -12.15 -10.29 8.09
CA VAL A 92 -10.99 -10.95 7.49
C VAL A 92 -10.96 -12.40 7.93
N GLU A 93 -10.89 -13.31 6.97
CA GLU A 93 -10.73 -14.74 7.23
C GLU A 93 -9.25 -15.03 7.48
N CYS A 94 -8.94 -15.60 8.65
CA CYS A 94 -7.59 -16.02 8.95
C CYS A 94 -7.19 -17.21 8.08
N PRO A 95 -6.03 -17.17 7.42
CA PRO A 95 -5.59 -18.27 6.56
C PRO A 95 -5.31 -19.54 7.38
N ASP A 96 -5.65 -20.69 6.81
CA ASP A 96 -5.32 -22.00 7.38
C ASP A 96 -3.80 -22.19 7.44
N MET A 97 -3.28 -22.67 8.58
CA MET A 97 -1.84 -22.81 8.85
C MET A 97 -1.46 -24.14 9.47
#